data_AF-Q8VUW7-F1
#
_entry.id   AF-Q8VUW7-F1
#
_cell.length_a   1.000
_cell.length_b   1.000
_cell.length_c   1.000
_cell.angle_alpha   90.00
_cell.angle_beta   90.00
_cell.angle_gamma   90.00
#
_symmetry.space_group_name_H-M   'P 1'
#
loop_
_entity.id
_entity.type
_entity.pdbx_description
1 polymer ?
#
loop_
_entity_poly.entity_id
_entity_poly.type
_entity_poly.pdbx_seq_one_letter_code
_entity_poly.pdbx_strand_id
1 'polypeptide(L)' 'MNTINSTIHTEAIFSSDKKHRYLLKKTWDEKKPTCTVITMYPHLDGVLSLDLTTVLILNQLGEFRTIRCCISCKSIL' A
#
# COMPACT_ATOMS: atom_id res chain seq x y z
N MET A 1 -27.56 -15.47 -5.15
CA MET A 1 -26.11 -15.19 -5.04
C MET A 1 -25.97 -13.84 -4.34
N ASN A 2 -25.18 -13.76 -3.28
CA ASN A 2 -24.91 -12.49 -2.59
C ASN A 2 -23.55 -11.97 -3.05
N THR A 3 -23.53 -10.78 -3.62
CA THR A 3 -22.30 -10.10 -4.03
C THR A 3 -21.78 -9.30 -2.86
N ILE A 4 -20.54 -9.55 -2.45
CA ILE A 4 -19.84 -8.74 -1.45
C ILE A 4 -18.87 -7.85 -2.22
N ASN A 5 -19.05 -6.54 -2.10
CA ASN A 5 -18.19 -5.54 -2.74
C ASN A 5 -17.25 -4.93 -1.70
N SER A 6 -16.00 -4.67 -2.10
CA SER A 6 -15.03 -3.92 -1.30
C SER A 6 -14.23 -3.02 -2.23
N THR A 7 -13.98 -1.78 -1.79
CA THR A 7 -13.22 -0.79 -2.55
C THR A 7 -11.96 -0.44 -1.78
N ILE A 8 -10.83 -0.34 -2.49
CA ILE A 8 -9.53 0.00 -1.94
C ILE A 8 -9.03 1.24 -2.65
N HIS A 9 -8.91 2.35 -1.93
CA HIS A 9 -8.32 3.57 -2.47
C HIS A 9 -6.79 3.44 -2.42
N THR A 10 -6.14 3.50 -3.58
CA THR A 10 -4.68 3.48 -3.70
C THR A 10 -4.18 4.83 -4.17
N GLU A 11 -3.25 5.41 -3.42
CA GLU A 11 -2.57 6.67 -3.73
C GLU A 11 -1.07 6.40 -3.81
N ALA A 12 -0.40 6.90 -4.84
CA ALA A 12 1.05 6.83 -4.96
C ALA A 12 1.63 8.23 -5.04
N ILE A 13 2.59 8.52 -4.17
CA ILE A 13 3.30 9.79 -4.10
C ILE A 13 4.70 9.55 -4.66
N PHE A 14 5.05 10.33 -5.69
CA PHE A 14 6.32 10.25 -6.37
C PHE A 14 7.14 11.52 -6.16
N SER A 15 8.44 11.41 -6.44
CA SER A 15 9.34 12.54 -6.61
C SER A 15 8.87 13.48 -7.73
N SER A 16 9.37 14.71 -7.71
CA SER A 16 9.07 15.72 -8.73
C SER A 16 9.46 15.25 -10.15
N ASP A 17 10.52 14.46 -10.27
CA ASP A 17 10.99 13.84 -11.52
C ASP A 17 10.29 12.51 -11.85
N LYS A 18 9.36 12.05 -11.00
CA LYS A 18 8.61 10.79 -11.09
C LYS A 18 9.46 9.51 -11.16
N LYS A 19 10.77 9.59 -10.90
CA LYS A 19 11.67 8.42 -10.94
C LYS A 19 11.61 7.57 -9.69
N HIS A 20 11.23 8.15 -8.55
CA HIS A 20 11.20 7.48 -7.27
C HIS A 20 9.82 7.59 -6.63
N ARG A 21 9.31 6.48 -6.10
CA ARG A 21 8.07 6.48 -5.32
C ARG A 21 8.41 6.65 -3.84
N TYR A 22 7.90 7.71 -3.23
CA TYR A 22 8.04 7.96 -1.80
C TYR A 22 7.07 7.12 -0.98
N LEU A 23 5.81 7.10 -1.40
CA LEU A 23 4.73 6.47 -0.63
C LEU A 23 3.76 5.76 -1.56
N LEU A 24 3.32 4.57 -1.16
CA LEU A 24 2.15 3.90 -1.70
C LEU A 24 1.16 3.69 -0.55
N LYS A 25 0.09 4.46 -0.53
CA LYS A 25 -0.94 4.40 0.50
C LYS A 25 -2.14 3.63 -0.04
N LYS A 26 -2.60 2.63 0.72
CA LYS A 26 -3.80 1.85 0.43
C LYS A 26 -4.76 1.97 1.61
N THR A 27 -5.98 2.40 1.33
CA THR A 27 -7.01 2.66 2.34
C THR A 27 -8.29 1.90 1.96
N TRP A 28 -8.69 0.98 2.83
CA TRP A 28 -9.96 0.26 2.74
C TRP A 28 -11.04 0.91 3.62
N ASP A 29 -10.65 1.49 4.76
CA ASP A 29 -11.54 2.14 5.72
C ASP A 29 -10.76 3.24 6.46
N GLU A 30 -11.26 4.46 6.43
CA GLU A 30 -10.60 5.61 7.03
C GLU A 30 -10.70 5.67 8.56
N LYS A 31 -11.64 4.93 9.14
CA LYS A 31 -11.90 4.93 10.60
C LYS A 31 -10.98 3.99 11.36
N LYS A 32 -10.18 3.18 10.66
CA LYS A 32 -9.37 2.12 11.27
C LYS A 32 -7.90 2.52 11.45
N PRO A 33 -7.16 1.83 12.33
CA PRO A 33 -5.75 2.11 12.56
C PRO A 33 -4.93 2.03 11.27
N THR A 34 -3.91 2.88 11.22
CA THR A 34 -2.98 2.97 10.09
C THR A 34 -1.68 2.26 10.44
N CYS A 35 -1.16 1.44 9.53
CA CYS A 35 0.17 0.84 9.61
C CYS A 35 1.03 1.37 8.48
N THR A 36 2.30 1.65 8.80
CA THR A 36 3.31 2.03 7.82
C THR A 36 4.36 0.93 7.74
N VAL A 37 4.54 0.39 6.54
CA VAL A 37 5.55 -0.62 6.23
C VAL A 37 6.69 0.05 5.47
N ILE A 38 7.91 -0.09 5.99
CA ILE A 38 9.11 0.47 5.35
C ILE A 38 9.79 -0.66 4.60
N THR A 39 9.90 -0.52 3.29
CA THR A 39 10.55 -1.50 2.40
C THR A 39 11.79 -0.90 1.78
N MET A 40 12.80 -1.74 1.53
CA MET A 40 13.94 -1.36 0.71
C MET A 40 13.67 -1.85 -0.72
N TYR A 41 13.80 -0.96 -1.70
CA TYR A 41 13.59 -1.26 -3.13
C TYR A 41 12.17 -1.73 -3.50
N PRO A 42 11.11 -0.96 -3.18
CA PRO A 42 9.77 -1.31 -3.59
C PRO A 42 9.62 -1.27 -5.12
N HIS A 43 8.78 -2.16 -5.66
CA HIS A 43 8.42 -2.12 -7.08
C HIS A 43 7.73 -0.79 -7.43
N LEU A 44 8.10 -0.16 -8.55
CA LEU A 44 7.67 1.21 -8.90
C LEU A 44 6.15 1.30 -9.18
N ASP A 45 5.59 0.26 -9.77
CA ASP A 45 4.27 0.25 -10.45
C ASP A 45 3.07 -0.11 -9.55
N GLY A 46 3.26 -0.04 -8.22
CA GLY A 46 2.37 -0.47 -7.12
C GLY A 46 0.91 0.00 -7.13
N VAL A 47 0.54 0.85 -8.09
CA VAL A 47 -0.85 1.29 -8.35
C VAL A 47 -1.57 0.33 -9.28
N LEU A 48 -0.91 -0.12 -10.36
CA LEU A 48 -1.48 -1.00 -11.38
C LEU A 48 -1.14 -2.47 -11.14
N SER A 49 0.06 -2.74 -10.61
CA SER A 49 0.51 -4.09 -10.30
C SER A 49 1.13 -4.15 -8.91
N LEU A 50 0.87 -5.23 -8.19
CA LEU A 50 1.46 -5.49 -6.88
C LEU A 50 2.47 -6.61 -7.02
N ASP A 51 3.68 -6.37 -6.51
CA ASP A 51 4.66 -7.44 -6.34
C ASP A 51 4.20 -8.40 -5.24
N LEU A 52 4.71 -9.62 -5.27
CA LEU A 52 4.33 -10.69 -4.36
C LEU A 52 4.52 -10.29 -2.88
N THR A 53 5.63 -9.61 -2.57
CA THR A 53 5.95 -9.19 -1.19
C THR A 53 4.90 -8.21 -0.69
N THR A 54 4.52 -7.23 -1.51
CA THR A 54 3.43 -6.30 -1.18
C THR A 54 2.11 -7.03 -0.95
N VAL A 55 1.76 -8.02 -1.78
CA VAL A 55 0.54 -8.82 -1.59
C VAL A 55 0.56 -9.58 -0.27
N LEU A 56 1.66 -10.24 0.07
CA LEU A 56 1.80 -10.99 1.31
C LEU A 56 1.68 -10.10 2.55
N ILE A 57 2.32 -8.92 2.52
CA ILE A 57 2.22 -7.92 3.59
C ILE A 57 0.76 -7.48 3.78
N LEU A 58 0.06 -7.15 2.70
CA LEU A 58 -1.33 -6.71 2.76
C LEU A 58 -2.26 -7.80 3.31
N ASN A 59 -2.06 -9.06 2.91
CA ASN A 59 -2.81 -10.19 3.45
C ASN A 59 -2.60 -10.32 4.96
N GLN A 60 -1.35 -10.25 5.42
CA GLN A 60 -1.05 -10.35 6.84
C GLN A 60 -1.67 -9.19 7.65
N LEU A 61 -1.63 -7.97 7.12
CA LEU A 61 -2.24 -6.80 7.79
C LEU A 61 -3.77 -6.88 7.80
N GLY A 62 -4.38 -7.46 6.78
CA GLY A 62 -5.82 -7.71 6.71
C GLY A 62 -6.31 -8.58 7.87
N GLU A 63 -5.57 -9.65 8.20
CA GLU A 63 -5.87 -10.53 9.35
C GLU A 63 -5.85 -9.76 10.67
N PHE A 64 -4.91 -8.82 10.84
CA PHE A 64 -4.82 -7.97 12.04
C PHE A 64 -5.84 -6.83 12.07
N ARG A 65 -6.85 -6.83 11.20
CA ARG A 65 -7.85 -5.74 11.03
C ARG A 65 -7.21 -4.36 10.82
N THR A 66 -5.97 -4.34 10.33
CA THR A 66 -5.26 -3.13 9.95
C THR A 66 -5.60 -2.82 8.51
N ILE A 67 -6.33 -1.73 8.30
CA ILE A 67 -7.13 -1.53 7.09
C ILE A 67 -6.71 -0.24 6.35
N ARG A 68 -5.65 0.41 6.84
CA ARG A 68 -4.87 1.41 6.11
C ARG A 68 -3.39 1.04 6.15
N CYS A 69 -2.78 0.82 4.99
CA CYS A 69 -1.37 0.46 4.84
C CYS A 69 -0.64 1.50 3.99
N CYS A 70 0.46 2.02 4.53
CA CYS A 70 1.37 2.94 3.86
C CYS A 70 2.70 2.24 3.60
N ILE A 71 3.03 1.95 2.34
CA ILE A 71 4.31 1.34 1.97
C ILE A 71 5.27 2.45 1.55
N SER A 72 6.33 2.65 2.34
CA SER A 72 7.35 3.68 2.11
C SER A 72 8.67 3.06 1.68
N CYS A 73 9.44 3.79 0.87
CA CYS A 73 10.79 3.41 0.44
C CYS A 73 11.85 3.97 1.40
N LYS A 74 12.70 3.11 1.98
CA LYS A 74 13.78 3.55 2.90
C LYS A 74 14.90 4.33 2.21
N SER A 75 15.11 4.15 0.89
CA SER A 75 16.21 4.77 0.14
C SER A 75 16.09 6.30 0.00
N ILE A 76 15.07 6.92 0.60
CA ILE A 76 14.73 8.33 0.46
C ILE A 76 14.42 8.97 1.84
N LEU A 77 14.67 8.24 2.93
CA LEU A 77 14.61 8.75 4.30
C LEU A 77 16.02 8.97 4.83
#